data_AF-A0A7C0XPB9-F1
#
_entry.id   AF-A0A7C0XPB9-F1
#
_cell.length_a   1.000
_cell.length_b   1.000
_cell.length_c   1.000
_cell.angle_alpha   90.00
_cell.angle_beta   90.00
_cell.angle_gamma   90.00
#
_symmetry.space_group_name_H-M   'P 1'
#
loop_
_entity.id
_entity.type
_entity.pdbx_description
1 polymer ?
#
loop_
_entity_poly.entity_id
_entity_poly.type
_entity_poly.pdbx_seq_one_letter_code
_entity_poly.pdbx_strand_id
1 'polypeptide(L)'
;MTEKGEKEEEEKVPRTLLKAVDDFYKEREAVFREFDEIQEKHLKGEEISGDLKRFRSRRVGIFTLIYDIFHKEVDLEEKLDNAGTAEEKRAKIAEFKDRFAVLADEIDLLVLEELGLGGR
;
A
#
# COMPACT_ATOMS: atom_id res chain seq x y z
N MET A 1 -31.25 -27.71 -26.23
CA MET A 1 -30.29 -26.91 -27.03
C MET A 1 -29.86 -25.73 -26.16
N THR A 2 -28.55 -25.63 -25.98
CA THR A 2 -27.77 -24.50 -25.42
C THR A 2 -28.07 -24.05 -24.00
N GLU A 3 -27.32 -24.67 -23.06
CA GLU A 3 -26.57 -23.94 -22.04
C GLU A 3 -25.97 -22.65 -22.62
N LYS A 4 -26.11 -21.54 -21.89
CA LYS A 4 -25.14 -20.45 -21.91
C LYS A 4 -24.79 -20.15 -20.47
N GLY A 5 -23.66 -20.73 -20.04
CA GLY A 5 -22.99 -20.35 -18.82
C GLY A 5 -22.43 -18.94 -18.98
N GLU A 6 -23.02 -18.00 -18.26
CA GLU A 6 -22.36 -16.75 -17.89
C GLU A 6 -21.54 -17.08 -16.64
N LYS A 7 -20.34 -17.62 -16.86
CA LYS A 7 -19.30 -17.51 -15.84
C LYS A 7 -18.91 -16.05 -15.85
N GLU A 8 -19.43 -15.30 -14.89
CA GLU A 8 -18.81 -14.06 -14.44
C GLU A 8 -17.30 -14.34 -14.35
N GLU A 9 -16.52 -13.64 -15.16
CA GLU A 9 -15.08 -13.61 -14.99
C GLU A 9 -14.86 -13.01 -13.59
N GLU A 10 -14.70 -13.87 -12.58
CA GLU A 10 -14.09 -13.49 -11.31
C GLU A 10 -12.87 -12.66 -11.68
N GLU A 11 -12.92 -11.36 -11.40
CA GLU A 11 -11.83 -10.46 -11.68
C GLU A 11 -10.64 -10.96 -10.86
N LYS A 12 -9.75 -11.72 -11.51
CA LYS A 12 -8.69 -12.45 -10.83
C LYS A 12 -7.85 -11.43 -10.09
N VAL A 13 -7.86 -11.49 -8.76
CA VAL A 13 -7.05 -10.61 -7.92
C VAL A 13 -5.60 -10.63 -8.43
N PRO A 14 -4.98 -9.47 -8.71
CA PRO A 14 -3.66 -9.43 -9.28
C PRO A 14 -2.63 -10.18 -8.43
N ARG A 15 -1.87 -11.10 -9.05
CA ARG A 15 -0.80 -11.85 -8.36
C ARG A 15 0.24 -10.93 -7.73
N THR A 16 0.45 -9.76 -8.33
CA THR A 16 1.36 -8.72 -7.83
C THR A 16 0.89 -8.15 -6.49
N LEU A 17 -0.42 -7.94 -6.32
CA LEU A 17 -1.01 -7.50 -5.06
C LEU A 17 -0.82 -8.56 -3.97
N LEU A 18 -1.16 -9.82 -4.27
CA LEU A 18 -1.02 -10.93 -3.31
C LEU A 18 0.42 -11.08 -2.83
N LYS A 19 1.38 -11.00 -3.76
CA LYS A 19 2.80 -11.00 -3.43
C LYS A 19 3.18 -9.80 -2.55
N ALA A 20 2.69 -8.60 -2.86
CA ALA A 20 2.98 -7.41 -2.07
C ALA A 20 2.44 -7.51 -0.64
N VAL A 21 1.24 -8.09 -0.46
CA VAL A 21 0.64 -8.36 0.85
C VAL A 21 1.46 -9.38 1.64
N ASP A 22 1.92 -10.45 0.99
CA ASP A 22 2.79 -11.46 1.59
C ASP A 22 4.13 -10.89 2.02
N ASP A 23 4.79 -10.15 1.12
CA ASP A 23 6.08 -9.51 1.36
C ASP A 23 5.96 -8.45 2.47
N PHE A 24 4.91 -7.63 2.46
CA PHE A 24 4.60 -6.68 3.53
C PHE A 24 4.44 -7.38 4.87
N TYR A 25 3.64 -8.45 4.95
CA TYR A 25 3.44 -9.17 6.21
C TYR A 25 4.72 -9.83 6.71
N LYS A 26 5.54 -10.38 5.80
CA LYS A 26 6.84 -10.98 6.13
C LYS A 26 7.84 -9.95 6.65
N GLU A 27 7.88 -8.78 6.03
CA GLU A 27 8.80 -7.69 6.38
C GLU A 27 8.22 -6.67 7.38
N ARG A 28 7.02 -6.93 7.91
CA ARG A 28 6.24 -5.97 8.69
C ARG A 28 7.04 -5.24 9.77
N GLU A 29 7.87 -5.93 10.54
CA GLU A 29 8.65 -5.29 11.61
C GLU A 29 9.66 -4.27 11.08
N ALA A 30 10.30 -4.57 9.95
CA ALA A 30 11.24 -3.65 9.32
C ALA A 30 10.51 -2.49 8.65
N VAL A 31 9.37 -2.74 8.02
CA VAL A 31 8.54 -1.71 7.40
C VAL A 31 8.00 -0.73 8.45
N PHE A 32 7.43 -1.24 9.55
CA PHE A 32 6.93 -0.41 10.65
C PHE A 32 8.05 0.44 11.27
N ARG A 33 9.22 -0.15 11.53
CA ARG A 33 10.35 0.60 12.11
C ARG A 33 10.80 1.74 11.19
N GLU A 34 10.91 1.49 9.90
CA GLU A 34 11.33 2.51 8.94
C GLU A 34 10.28 3.63 8.82
N PHE A 35 8.99 3.29 8.87
CA PHE A 35 7.91 4.27 8.89
C PHE A 35 7.80 5.04 10.21
N ASP A 36 8.15 4.43 11.34
CA ASP A 36 8.28 5.15 12.61
C ASP A 36 9.33 6.26 12.53
N GLU A 37 10.50 5.96 11.97
CA GLU A 37 11.57 6.94 11.77
C GLU A 37 11.13 8.06 10.81
N ILE A 38 10.44 7.71 9.73
CA ILE A 38 9.90 8.68 8.76
C ILE A 38 8.84 9.56 9.42
N GLN A 39 7.90 8.97 10.18
CA GLN A 39 6.87 9.70 10.89
C GLN A 39 7.47 10.64 11.94
N GLU A 40 8.46 10.18 12.70
CA GLU A 40 9.13 11.02 13.69
C GLU A 40 9.76 12.27 13.06
N LYS A 41 10.45 12.10 11.91
CA LYS A 41 11.00 13.22 11.15
C LYS A 41 9.93 14.16 10.64
N HIS A 42 8.85 13.63 10.07
CA HIS A 42 7.72 14.41 9.58
C HIS A 42 7.10 15.27 10.70
N LEU A 43 6.88 14.68 11.88
CA LEU A 43 6.33 15.37 13.04
C LEU A 43 7.26 16.47 13.58
N LYS A 44 8.57 16.38 13.32
CA LYS A 44 9.54 17.45 13.61
C LYS A 44 9.62 18.54 12.54
N GLY A 45 8.86 18.39 11.45
CA GLY A 45 8.90 19.30 10.30
C GLY A 45 10.12 19.10 9.40
N GLU A 46 10.79 17.95 9.47
CA GLU A 46 11.90 17.60 8.60
C GLU A 46 11.40 17.13 7.22
N GLU A 47 12.21 17.35 6.18
CA GLU A 47 11.88 16.86 4.83
C GLU A 47 12.06 15.34 4.74
N ILE A 48 11.00 14.62 4.40
CA ILE A 48 10.99 13.15 4.32
C ILE A 48 10.98 12.59 2.89
N SER A 49 10.95 13.45 1.87
CA SER A 49 10.80 13.05 0.47
C SER A 49 11.88 12.05 0.04
N GLY A 50 13.12 12.28 0.45
CA GLY A 50 14.25 11.40 0.18
C GLY A 50 14.16 10.05 0.88
N ASP A 51 13.56 9.99 2.07
CA ASP A 51 13.37 8.74 2.81
C ASP A 51 12.28 7.88 2.18
N LEU A 52 11.15 8.50 1.80
CA LEU A 52 10.08 7.83 1.05
C LEU A 52 10.58 7.31 -0.32
N LYS A 53 11.35 8.12 -1.06
CA LYS A 53 11.99 7.70 -2.33
C LYS A 53 12.93 6.50 -2.13
N ARG A 54 13.74 6.53 -1.07
CA ARG A 54 14.64 5.41 -0.73
C ARG A 54 13.87 4.16 -0.38
N PHE A 55 12.82 4.25 0.45
CA PHE A 55 11.96 3.11 0.77
C PHE A 55 11.37 2.50 -0.51
N ARG A 56 10.73 3.33 -1.34
CA ARG A 56 10.12 2.92 -2.61
C ARG A 56 11.10 2.20 -3.52
N SER A 57 12.30 2.76 -3.72
CA SER A 57 13.31 2.17 -4.60
C SER A 57 13.73 0.75 -4.20
N ARG A 58 13.71 0.44 -2.91
CA ARG A 58 14.07 -0.87 -2.36
C ARG A 58 12.89 -1.84 -2.32
N ARG A 59 11.69 -1.33 -2.07
CA ARG A 59 10.47 -2.12 -1.81
C ARG A 59 9.29 -1.64 -2.65
N VAL A 60 9.45 -1.64 -3.98
CA VAL A 60 8.45 -1.10 -4.91
C VAL A 60 7.06 -1.71 -4.69
N GLY A 61 6.95 -3.04 -4.56
CA GLY A 61 5.66 -3.72 -4.37
C GLY A 61 4.98 -3.36 -3.06
N ILE A 62 5.73 -3.30 -1.96
CA ILE A 62 5.20 -2.90 -0.65
C ILE A 62 4.80 -1.42 -0.68
N PHE A 63 5.59 -0.56 -1.34
CA PHE A 63 5.23 0.84 -1.49
C PHE A 63 3.94 1.03 -2.29
N THR A 64 3.73 0.27 -3.38
CA THR A 64 2.46 0.27 -4.11
C THR A 64 1.30 -0.14 -3.20
N LEU A 65 1.46 -1.19 -2.38
CA LEU A 65 0.44 -1.57 -1.41
C LEU A 65 0.16 -0.45 -0.40
N ILE A 66 1.20 0.20 0.14
CA ILE A 66 1.05 1.32 1.08
C ILE A 66 0.30 2.49 0.44
N TYR A 67 0.58 2.81 -0.82
CA TYR A 67 -0.17 3.81 -1.56
C TYR A 67 -1.65 3.41 -1.66
N ASP A 68 -1.94 2.16 -2.03
CA ASP A 68 -3.32 1.67 -2.14
C ASP A 68 -4.04 1.66 -0.78
N ILE A 69 -3.33 1.40 0.33
CA ILE A 69 -3.86 1.47 1.70
C ILE A 69 -4.41 2.86 2.03
N PHE A 70 -3.73 3.93 1.61
CA PHE A 70 -4.14 5.29 1.92
C PHE A 70 -5.08 5.90 0.88
N HIS A 71 -4.92 5.55 -0.40
CA HIS A 71 -5.54 6.28 -1.51
C HIS A 71 -6.52 5.44 -2.34
N LYS A 72 -6.56 4.12 -2.13
CA LYS A 72 -7.48 3.20 -2.82
C LYS A 72 -8.10 2.17 -1.88
N GLU A 73 -8.39 2.56 -0.64
CA GLU A 73 -8.85 1.67 0.42
C GLU A 73 -10.01 0.76 -0.02
N VAL A 74 -11.07 1.32 -0.59
CA VAL A 74 -12.26 0.55 -1.01
C VAL A 74 -11.91 -0.54 -2.04
N ASP A 75 -11.10 -0.19 -3.03
CA ASP A 75 -10.64 -1.12 -4.07
C ASP A 75 -9.67 -2.17 -3.51
N LEU A 76 -8.82 -1.79 -2.55
CA LEU A 76 -7.94 -2.72 -1.86
C LEU A 76 -8.75 -3.72 -1.01
N GLU A 77 -9.71 -3.25 -0.22
CA GLU A 77 -10.55 -4.12 0.62
C GLU A 77 -11.31 -5.15 -0.20
N GLU A 78 -11.94 -4.74 -1.29
CA GLU A 78 -12.64 -5.64 -2.22
C GLU A 78 -11.69 -6.72 -2.77
N LYS A 79 -10.47 -6.32 -3.16
CA LYS A 79 -9.46 -7.27 -3.66
C LYS A 79 -8.97 -8.23 -2.58
N LEU A 80 -8.82 -7.76 -1.35
CA LEU A 80 -8.41 -8.61 -0.23
C LEU A 80 -9.52 -9.64 0.11
N ASP A 81 -10.79 -9.23 0.01
CA ASP A 81 -12.00 -10.08 0.15
C ASP A 81 -12.05 -11.16 -0.92
N ASN A 82 -11.98 -10.77 -2.18
CA ASN A 82 -12.00 -11.69 -3.32
C ASN A 82 -10.82 -12.68 -3.27
N ALA A 83 -9.70 -12.29 -2.68
CA ALA A 83 -8.53 -13.16 -2.51
C ALA A 83 -8.62 -14.14 -1.33
N GLY A 84 -9.61 -13.99 -0.44
CA GLY A 84 -9.64 -14.73 0.82
C GLY A 84 -8.41 -14.46 1.69
N THR A 85 -7.90 -13.22 1.70
CA THR A 85 -6.68 -12.87 2.44
C THR A 85 -6.87 -13.12 3.94
N ALA A 86 -5.91 -13.82 4.55
CA ALA A 86 -5.92 -14.15 5.97
C ALA A 86 -6.09 -12.91 6.87
N GLU A 87 -6.91 -13.06 7.92
CA GLU A 87 -7.23 -12.01 8.89
C GLU A 87 -5.99 -11.37 9.52
N GLU A 88 -4.95 -12.16 9.83
CA GLU A 88 -3.70 -11.66 10.41
C GLU A 88 -2.98 -10.64 9.52
N LYS A 89 -3.04 -10.81 8.19
CA LYS A 89 -2.42 -9.90 7.22
C LYS A 89 -3.23 -8.62 7.11
N ARG A 90 -4.57 -8.75 7.06
CA ARG A 90 -5.50 -7.62 7.05
C ARG A 90 -5.36 -6.77 8.31
N ALA A 91 -5.27 -7.41 9.47
CA ALA A 91 -5.07 -6.74 10.74
C ALA A 91 -3.77 -5.90 10.72
N LYS A 92 -2.69 -6.42 10.12
CA LYS A 92 -1.45 -5.65 9.98
C LYS A 92 -1.51 -4.52 8.95
N ILE A 93 -2.27 -4.69 7.88
CA ILE A 93 -2.55 -3.61 6.94
C ILE A 93 -3.33 -2.48 7.62
N ALA A 94 -4.39 -2.81 8.36
CA ALA A 94 -5.19 -1.86 9.11
C ALA A 94 -4.36 -1.14 10.19
N GLU A 95 -3.55 -1.88 10.96
CA GLU A 95 -2.65 -1.30 11.96
C GLU A 95 -1.67 -0.31 11.35
N PHE A 96 -1.12 -0.63 10.16
CA PHE A 96 -0.21 0.26 9.46
C PHE A 96 -0.90 1.53 9.01
N LYS A 97 -2.11 1.40 8.44
CA LYS A 97 -2.94 2.53 8.02
C LYS A 97 -3.19 3.49 9.18
N ASP A 98 -3.69 2.97 10.29
CA ASP A 98 -4.07 3.79 11.45
C ASP A 98 -2.86 4.51 12.06
N ARG A 99 -1.73 3.82 12.17
CA ARG A 99 -0.52 4.35 12.80
C ARG A 99 0.16 5.44 11.96
N PHE A 100 0.19 5.26 10.64
CA PHE A 100 0.94 6.12 9.72
C PHE A 100 0.05 7.02 8.86
N ALA A 101 -1.23 7.19 9.21
CA ALA A 101 -2.19 8.03 8.48
C ALA A 101 -1.70 9.47 8.24
N VAL A 102 -0.90 10.03 9.16
CA VAL A 102 -0.34 11.38 9.02
C VAL A 102 0.61 11.52 7.82
N LEU A 103 1.14 10.42 7.29
CA LEU A 103 2.05 10.41 6.15
C LEU A 103 1.32 10.29 4.80
N ALA A 104 -0.01 10.14 4.78
CA ALA A 104 -0.78 9.91 3.56
C ALA A 104 -0.57 11.02 2.50
N ASP A 105 -0.58 12.28 2.94
CA ASP A 105 -0.40 13.44 2.06
C ASP A 105 1.02 13.49 1.46
N GLU A 106 2.04 13.19 2.26
CA GLU A 106 3.43 13.16 1.80
C GLU A 106 3.68 12.02 0.79
N ILE A 107 3.01 10.88 0.99
CA ILE A 107 3.03 9.76 0.04
C ILE A 107 2.35 10.15 -1.27
N ASP A 108 1.22 10.86 -1.23
CA ASP A 108 0.53 11.35 -2.44
C ASP A 108 1.39 12.37 -3.19
N LEU A 109 1.95 13.36 -2.48
CA LEU A 109 2.84 14.36 -3.04
C LEU A 109 4.05 13.73 -3.73
N LEU A 110 4.64 12.68 -3.15
CA LEU A 110 5.72 11.93 -3.78
C LEU A 110 5.29 11.31 -5.11
N VAL A 111 4.13 10.63 -5.14
CA VAL A 111 3.63 10.00 -6.37
C VAL A 111 3.30 11.05 -7.43
N LEU A 112 2.72 12.19 -7.05
CA LEU A 112 2.47 13.31 -7.96
C LEU A 112 3.75 13.92 -8.52
N GLU A 113 4.79 14.11 -7.69
CA GLU A 113 6.10 14.57 -8.13
C GLU A 113 6.68 13.65 -9.20
N GLU A 114 6.61 12.34 -8.99
CA GLU A 114 7.14 11.33 -9.92
C GLU A 114 6.38 11.24 -11.24
N LEU A 115 5.08 11.58 -11.23
CA LEU A 115 4.27 11.70 -12.44
C LEU A 115 4.53 13.01 -13.20
N GLY A 116 5.40 13.89 -12.68
CA GLY A 116 5.63 15.23 -13.23
C GLY A 116 4.46 16.19 -13.00
N LEU A 117 3.55 15.84 -12.08
CA LEU A 117 2.37 16.62 -11.71
C LEU A 117 2.59 17.45 -10.44
N GLY A 118 3.67 17.19 -9.70
CA GLY A 118 4.06 17.88 -8.47
C GLY A 118 4.67 19.27 -8.69
N GLY A 119 4.08 20.09 -9.56
CA GLY A 119 4.55 21.46 -9.80
C GLY A 119 4.47 22.31 -8.53
N ARG A 120 5.62 22.62 -7.95
CA ARG A 120 5.85 23.79 -7.09
C ARG A 120 6.78 24.75 -7.80
#